data_AF-A0AAP0S278-F1
#
_entry.id   AF-A0AAP0S278-F1
#
_cell.length_a   1.000
_cell.length_b   1.000
_cell.length_c   1.000
_cell.angle_alpha   90.00
_cell.angle_beta   90.00
_cell.angle_gamma   90.00
#
_symmetry.space_group_name_H-M   'P 1'
#
loop_
_entity.id
_entity.type
_entity.pdbx_description
1 polymer ?
#
loop_
_entity_poly.entity_id
_entity_poly.type
_entity_poly.pdbx_seq_one_letter_code
_entity_poly.pdbx_strand_id
1 'polypeptide(L)'
;MHLRWILSEEHALWLKLLLQDFPGKDHSSGRPPKTRYKILWVRDKFCKLECYDVRFKTHEVKERLSNVQILQRQLANENDIMEASAEELANLGRSGEGSVSREMLVEQFGVITAGRINALEMEIRLCKLQIKCFNNAYKEEKRRLDIAEEQLASLTTRLGILKKRKFELQENQE
;
A
#
# COMPACT_ATOMS: atom_id res chain seq x y z
N MET A 1 -49.60 -9.01 30.82
CA MET A 1 -48.43 -8.25 31.32
C MET A 1 -47.57 -9.14 32.23
N HIS A 2 -46.78 -10.08 31.68
CA HIS A 2 -45.96 -10.99 32.50
C HIS A 2 -44.52 -11.22 31.99
N LEU A 3 -44.07 -10.51 30.95
CA LEU A 3 -42.72 -10.67 30.40
C LEU A 3 -41.68 -9.72 31.00
N ARG A 4 -42.06 -8.87 31.96
CA ARG A 4 -41.15 -7.88 32.57
C ARG A 4 -40.42 -8.40 33.82
N TRP A 5 -40.82 -9.55 34.37
CA TRP A 5 -40.25 -10.09 35.61
C TRP A 5 -39.16 -11.15 35.40
N ILE A 6 -39.14 -11.86 34.25
CA ILE A 6 -38.19 -12.95 34.01
C ILE A 6 -36.74 -12.43 33.85
N LEU A 7 -36.56 -11.24 33.27
CA LEU A 7 -35.22 -10.65 33.08
C LEU A 7 -34.56 -10.15 34.37
N SER A 8 -35.33 -9.91 35.44
CA SER A 8 -34.79 -9.39 36.70
C SER A 8 -34.21 -10.49 37.60
N GLU A 9 -34.74 -11.71 37.48
CA GLU A 9 -34.37 -12.86 38.32
C GLU A 9 -33.09 -13.53 37.79
N GLU A 10 -32.90 -13.54 36.46
CA GLU A 10 -31.66 -13.98 35.84
C GLU A 10 -30.47 -13.11 36.25
N HIS A 11 -30.65 -11.79 36.44
CA HIS A 11 -29.56 -10.92 36.88
C HIS A 11 -28.97 -11.34 38.24
N ALA A 12 -29.81 -11.87 39.14
CA ALA A 12 -29.37 -12.40 40.42
C ALA A 12 -28.59 -13.73 40.27
N LEU A 13 -28.99 -14.58 39.32
CA LEU A 13 -28.28 -15.82 38.98
C LEU A 13 -26.93 -15.52 38.31
N TRP A 14 -26.89 -14.57 37.36
CA TRP A 14 -25.66 -14.09 36.74
C TRP A 14 -24.72 -13.47 37.77
N LEU A 15 -25.24 -12.67 38.71
CA LEU A 15 -24.44 -12.12 39.81
C LEU A 15 -23.88 -13.21 40.73
N LYS A 16 -24.67 -14.24 41.06
CA LYS A 16 -24.21 -15.37 41.89
C LYS A 16 -23.14 -16.20 41.19
N LEU A 17 -23.32 -16.51 39.90
CA LEU A 17 -22.32 -17.20 39.08
C LEU A 17 -21.02 -16.41 39.04
N LEU A 18 -21.11 -15.10 38.76
CA LEU A 18 -19.95 -14.20 38.71
C LEU A 18 -19.28 -14.02 40.08
N LEU A 19 -20.02 -14.04 41.19
CA LEU A 19 -19.46 -13.95 42.55
C LEU A 19 -18.79 -15.26 42.99
N GLN A 20 -19.23 -16.40 42.45
CA GLN A 20 -18.65 -17.72 42.71
C GLN A 20 -17.32 -17.90 41.97
N ASP A 21 -17.23 -17.42 40.74
CA ASP A 21 -15.99 -17.45 39.93
C ASP A 21 -14.95 -16.41 40.40
N PHE A 22 -15.39 -15.36 41.09
CA PHE A 22 -14.54 -14.29 41.60
C PHE A 22 -14.89 -13.95 43.06
N PRO A 23 -14.48 -14.77 44.05
CA PRO A 23 -14.75 -14.49 45.44
C PRO A 23 -14.13 -13.15 45.83
N GLY A 24 -14.98 -12.18 46.18
CA GLY A 24 -14.56 -10.86 46.63
C GLY A 24 -13.72 -10.99 47.89
N LYS A 25 -12.41 -10.76 47.77
CA LYS A 25 -11.53 -10.65 48.92
C LYS A 25 -11.81 -9.29 49.56
N ASP A 26 -12.41 -9.30 50.75
CA ASP A 26 -12.62 -8.11 51.56
C ASP A 26 -11.27 -7.44 51.84
N HIS A 27 -10.97 -6.40 51.08
CA HIS A 27 -9.84 -5.52 51.34
C HIS A 27 -10.37 -4.11 51.55
N SER A 28 -10.54 -3.76 52.82
CA SER A 28 -10.55 -2.40 53.30
C SER A 28 -9.43 -1.60 52.61
N SER A 29 -9.81 -0.48 51.97
CA SER A 29 -8.97 0.55 51.30
C SER A 29 -8.38 0.31 49.89
N GLY A 30 -8.78 -0.74 49.15
CA GLY A 30 -8.35 -0.95 47.75
C GLY A 30 -9.40 -0.55 46.70
N ARG A 31 -9.02 0.27 45.71
CA ARG A 31 -9.86 0.72 44.57
C ARG A 31 -10.65 -0.44 43.91
N PRO A 32 -11.94 -0.26 43.53
CA PRO A 32 -12.81 -1.39 43.16
C PRO A 32 -12.37 -2.14 41.88
N PRO A 33 -12.37 -3.50 41.88
CA PRO A 33 -11.93 -4.37 40.77
C PRO A 33 -12.62 -4.10 39.42
N LYS A 34 -13.90 -3.67 39.44
CA LYS A 34 -14.69 -3.34 38.23
C LYS A 34 -14.06 -2.22 37.40
N THR A 35 -13.34 -1.28 38.04
CA THR A 35 -12.63 -0.21 37.32
C THR A 35 -11.36 -0.71 36.65
N ARG A 36 -10.64 -1.64 37.29
CA ARG A 36 -9.41 -2.25 36.75
C ARG A 36 -9.69 -3.09 35.51
N TYR A 37 -10.71 -3.94 35.53
CA TYR A 37 -11.13 -4.71 34.37
C TYR A 37 -11.50 -3.81 33.19
N LYS A 38 -12.28 -2.75 33.43
CA LYS A 38 -12.67 -1.79 32.39
C LYS A 38 -11.45 -1.12 31.75
N ILE A 39 -10.45 -0.72 32.55
CA ILE A 39 -9.20 -0.11 32.05
C ILE A 39 -8.41 -1.11 31.21
N LEU A 40 -8.25 -2.37 31.67
CA LEU A 40 -7.53 -3.41 30.93
C LEU A 40 -8.22 -3.76 29.61
N TRP A 41 -9.54 -3.87 29.61
CA TRP A 41 -10.33 -4.14 28.41
C TRP A 41 -10.23 -3.00 27.40
N VAL A 42 -10.37 -1.74 27.84
CA VAL A 42 -10.21 -0.56 26.97
C VAL A 42 -8.83 -0.55 26.33
N ARG A 43 -7.78 -0.82 27.12
CA ARG A 43 -6.40 -0.88 26.64
C ARG A 43 -6.18 -2.00 25.63
N ASP A 44 -6.69 -3.21 25.91
CA ASP A 44 -6.57 -4.34 24.99
C ASP A 44 -7.31 -4.08 23.67
N LYS A 45 -8.48 -3.44 23.74
CA LYS A 45 -9.22 -2.98 22.56
C LYS A 45 -8.40 -1.98 21.74
N PHE A 46 -7.77 -1.00 22.38
CA PHE A 46 -6.87 -0.07 21.69
C PHE A 46 -5.68 -0.80 21.07
N CYS A 47 -4.96 -1.64 21.81
CA CYS A 47 -3.87 -2.45 21.26
C CYS A 47 -4.28 -3.27 20.02
N LYS A 48 -5.49 -3.85 20.03
CA LYS A 48 -6.02 -4.59 18.88
C LYS A 48 -6.25 -3.69 17.68
N LEU A 49 -6.88 -2.53 17.87
CA LEU A 49 -7.09 -1.56 16.79
C LEU A 49 -5.75 -1.11 16.18
N GLU A 50 -4.76 -0.81 17.02
CA GLU A 50 -3.41 -0.47 16.56
C GLU A 50 -2.75 -1.58 15.75
N CYS A 51 -2.90 -2.84 16.18
CA CYS A 51 -2.42 -3.99 15.39
C CYS A 51 -3.09 -4.04 14.01
N TYR A 52 -4.40 -3.76 13.93
CA TYR A 52 -5.13 -3.73 12.67
C TYR A 52 -4.65 -2.58 11.77
N ASP A 53 -4.44 -1.39 12.34
CA ASP A 53 -3.96 -0.21 11.61
C ASP A 53 -2.55 -0.45 11.06
N VAL A 54 -1.64 -1.00 11.87
CA VAL A 54 -0.30 -1.42 11.40
C VAL A 54 -0.44 -2.43 10.27
N ARG A 55 -1.26 -3.47 10.42
CA ARG A 55 -1.42 -4.49 9.38
C ARG A 55 -1.98 -3.91 8.08
N PHE A 56 -2.98 -3.05 8.17
CA PHE A 56 -3.53 -2.36 7.01
C PHE A 56 -2.47 -1.51 6.31
N LYS A 57 -1.70 -0.73 7.07
CA LYS A 57 -0.63 0.11 6.53
C LYS A 57 0.53 -0.68 5.95
N THR A 58 0.91 -1.82 6.54
CA THR A 58 1.90 -2.72 5.93
C THR A 58 1.45 -3.25 4.58
N HIS A 59 0.16 -3.58 4.44
CA HIS A 59 -0.40 -4.00 3.16
C HIS A 59 -0.37 -2.86 2.14
N GLU A 60 -0.79 -1.65 2.54
CA GLU A 60 -0.73 -0.46 1.69
C GLU A 60 0.69 -0.21 1.17
N VAL A 61 1.71 -0.21 2.04
CA VAL A 61 3.12 -0.05 1.64
C VAL A 61 3.54 -1.11 0.62
N LYS A 62 3.19 -2.38 0.83
CA LYS A 62 3.51 -3.47 -0.09
C LYS A 62 2.87 -3.29 -1.47
N GLU A 63 1.63 -2.83 -1.51
CA GLU A 63 0.92 -2.54 -2.76
C GLU A 63 1.60 -1.39 -3.51
N ARG A 64 1.94 -0.30 -2.81
CA ARG A 64 2.65 0.85 -3.41
C ARG A 64 4.02 0.45 -3.95
N LEU A 65 4.76 -0.40 -3.24
CA LEU A 65 6.03 -0.96 -3.76
C LEU A 65 5.83 -1.73 -5.07
N SER A 66 4.77 -2.55 -5.16
CA SER A 66 4.42 -3.25 -6.40
C SER A 66 4.09 -2.28 -7.53
N ASN A 67 3.33 -1.21 -7.25
CA ASN A 67 3.00 -0.18 -8.25
C ASN A 67 4.24 0.54 -8.77
N VAL A 68 5.18 0.89 -7.88
CA VAL A 68 6.47 1.48 -8.25
C VAL A 68 7.24 0.56 -9.21
N GLN A 69 7.27 -0.74 -8.94
CA GLN A 69 7.93 -1.72 -9.83
C GLN A 69 7.22 -1.88 -11.18
N ILE A 70 5.89 -1.76 -11.22
CA ILE A 70 5.13 -1.76 -12.48
C ILE A 70 5.51 -0.55 -13.33
N LEU A 71 5.54 0.64 -12.73
CA LEU A 71 5.90 1.88 -13.42
C LEU A 71 7.34 1.84 -13.95
N GLN A 72 8.27 1.24 -13.19
CA GLN A 72 9.65 1.05 -13.65
C GLN A 72 9.73 0.12 -14.87
N ARG A 73 8.99 -1.00 -14.86
CA ARG A 73 8.92 -1.92 -16.00
C ARG A 73 8.31 -1.27 -17.24
N GLN A 74 7.24 -0.49 -17.07
CA GLN A 74 6.64 0.27 -18.17
C GLN A 74 7.63 1.29 -18.75
N LEU A 75 8.37 2.00 -17.89
CA LEU A 75 9.37 2.96 -18.33
C LEU A 75 10.52 2.31 -19.10
N ALA A 76 10.99 1.14 -18.68
CA ALA A 76 11.99 0.36 -19.41
C ALA A 76 11.46 -0.06 -20.79
N ASN A 77 10.24 -0.60 -20.85
CA ASN A 77 9.62 -1.02 -22.11
C ASN A 77 9.45 0.14 -23.10
N GLU A 78 8.98 1.31 -22.65
CA GLU A 78 8.87 2.49 -23.53
C GLU A 78 10.24 2.99 -24.03
N ASN A 79 11.28 2.81 -23.22
CA ASN A 79 12.64 3.18 -23.60
C ASN A 79 13.19 2.20 -24.66
N ASP A 80 12.95 0.90 -24.49
CA ASP A 80 13.36 -0.13 -25.44
C ASP A 80 12.65 0.05 -26.79
N ILE A 81 11.36 0.38 -26.79
CA ILE A 81 10.60 0.70 -28.01
C ILE A 81 11.19 1.93 -28.68
N MET A 82 11.45 3.00 -27.91
CA MET A 82 12.05 4.22 -28.45
C MET A 82 13.44 3.97 -29.08
N GLU A 83 14.27 3.14 -28.44
CA GLU A 83 15.59 2.77 -28.95
C GLU A 83 15.48 1.95 -30.23
N ALA A 84 14.60 0.96 -30.28
CA ALA A 84 14.34 0.18 -31.49
C ALA A 84 13.84 1.05 -32.66
N SER A 85 12.87 1.95 -32.43
CA SER A 85 12.38 2.87 -33.47
C SER A 85 13.46 3.87 -33.92
N ALA A 86 14.36 4.29 -33.01
CA ALA A 86 15.50 5.15 -33.35
C ALA A 86 16.57 4.42 -34.18
N GLU A 87 16.84 3.16 -33.87
CA GLU A 87 17.73 2.30 -34.67
C GLU A 87 17.15 2.05 -36.07
N GLU A 88 15.85 1.76 -36.18
CA GLU A 88 15.17 1.61 -37.47
C GLU A 88 15.27 2.89 -38.32
N LEU A 89 15.06 4.06 -37.72
CA LEU A 89 15.25 5.35 -38.41
C LEU A 89 16.70 5.55 -38.88
N ALA A 90 17.68 5.22 -38.03
CA ALA A 90 19.09 5.33 -38.40
C ALA A 90 19.45 4.39 -39.56
N ASN A 91 18.86 3.20 -39.60
CA ASN A 91 19.06 2.22 -40.67
C ASN A 91 18.41 2.67 -41.99
N LEU A 92 17.20 3.24 -41.94
CA LEU A 92 16.53 3.84 -43.11
C LEU A 92 17.32 5.03 -43.66
N GLY A 93 17.91 5.86 -42.79
CA GLY A 93 18.79 6.96 -43.18
C GLY A 93 20.07 6.48 -43.88
N ARG A 94 20.75 5.48 -43.32
CA ARG A 94 21.97 4.88 -43.92
C ARG A 94 21.72 4.19 -45.25
N SER A 95 20.56 3.54 -45.42
CA SER A 95 20.18 2.89 -46.69
C SER A 95 19.83 3.90 -47.79
N GLY A 96 19.52 5.15 -47.45
CA GLY A 96 19.26 6.23 -48.41
C GLY A 96 20.53 6.83 -49.03
N GLU A 97 21.67 6.70 -48.36
CA GLU A 97 22.97 7.25 -48.81
C GLU A 97 23.77 6.25 -49.66
N GLY A 98 23.47 4.96 -49.57
CA GLY A 98 24.06 3.89 -50.37
C GLY A 98 23.34 3.66 -51.71
N SER A 99 23.69 4.45 -52.71
CA SER A 99 23.47 4.25 -54.16
C SER A 99 22.98 2.85 -54.62
N VAL A 100 21.75 2.73 -55.14
CA VAL A 100 21.41 1.77 -56.23
C VAL A 100 20.27 2.29 -57.12
N SER A 101 20.58 2.43 -58.40
CA SER A 101 19.68 2.70 -59.54
C SER A 101 18.40 1.85 -59.55
N ARG A 102 17.21 2.48 -59.61
CA ARG A 102 15.94 1.79 -59.94
C ARG A 102 14.82 2.79 -60.28
N GLU A 103 14.99 3.48 -61.41
CA GLU A 103 14.17 4.63 -61.88
C GLU A 103 12.70 4.32 -62.25
N MET A 104 12.11 3.19 -61.86
CA MET A 104 10.72 2.85 -62.25
C MET A 104 9.78 2.42 -61.10
N LEU A 105 10.27 2.37 -59.86
CA LEU A 105 9.45 2.10 -58.66
C LEU A 105 9.57 3.19 -57.57
N VAL A 106 10.20 4.32 -57.91
CA VAL A 106 10.64 5.33 -56.94
C VAL A 106 9.50 6.13 -56.33
N GLU A 107 8.42 6.42 -57.06
CA GLU A 107 7.32 7.22 -56.49
C GLU A 107 6.55 6.46 -55.41
N GLN A 108 6.16 5.21 -55.65
CA GLN A 108 5.44 4.43 -54.64
C GLN A 108 6.33 4.06 -53.45
N PHE A 109 7.58 3.67 -53.68
CA PHE A 109 8.51 3.35 -52.59
C PHE A 109 8.96 4.59 -51.82
N GLY A 110 9.09 5.75 -52.47
CA GLY A 110 9.40 7.02 -51.80
C GLY A 110 8.30 7.46 -50.86
N VAL A 111 7.04 7.36 -51.28
CA VAL A 111 5.87 7.67 -50.42
C VAL A 111 5.75 6.68 -49.25
N ILE A 112 5.99 5.38 -49.48
CA ILE A 112 5.98 4.36 -48.42
C ILE A 112 7.12 4.58 -47.41
N THR A 113 8.33 4.90 -47.89
CA THR A 113 9.50 5.12 -47.03
C THR A 113 9.36 6.41 -46.22
N ALA A 114 8.90 7.51 -46.84
CA ALA A 114 8.60 8.75 -46.14
C ALA A 114 7.47 8.58 -45.10
N GLY A 115 6.45 7.79 -45.43
CA GLY A 115 5.38 7.41 -44.50
C GLY A 115 5.90 6.62 -43.31
N ARG A 116 6.79 5.64 -43.52
CA ARG A 116 7.43 4.86 -42.45
C ARG A 116 8.33 5.72 -41.57
N ILE A 117 9.11 6.64 -42.15
CA ILE A 117 9.94 7.59 -41.40
C ILE A 117 9.06 8.47 -40.51
N ASN A 118 7.99 9.07 -41.06
CA ASN A 118 7.08 9.89 -40.27
C ASN A 118 6.38 9.09 -39.16
N ALA A 119 6.00 7.84 -39.43
CA ALA A 119 5.41 6.96 -38.42
C ALA A 119 6.39 6.69 -37.26
N LEU A 120 7.65 6.37 -37.56
CA LEU A 120 8.69 6.15 -36.55
C LEU A 120 9.03 7.44 -35.78
N GLU A 121 9.05 8.60 -36.43
CA GLU A 121 9.21 9.88 -35.74
C GLU A 121 8.06 10.17 -34.77
N MET A 122 6.82 9.89 -35.19
CA MET A 122 5.64 10.03 -34.34
C MET A 122 5.68 9.05 -33.16
N GLU A 123 6.13 7.82 -33.38
CA GLU A 123 6.32 6.80 -32.33
C GLU A 123 7.34 7.26 -31.29
N ILE A 124 8.52 7.76 -31.70
CA ILE A 124 9.53 8.30 -30.78
C ILE A 124 8.97 9.48 -29.98
N ARG A 125 8.20 10.37 -30.61
CA ARG A 125 7.56 11.50 -29.90
C ARG A 125 6.53 11.01 -28.88
N LEU A 126 5.76 9.98 -29.21
CA LEU A 126 4.79 9.35 -28.31
C LEU A 126 5.49 8.70 -27.11
N CYS A 127 6.52 7.89 -27.34
CA CYS A 127 7.31 7.26 -26.27
C CYS A 127 7.92 8.32 -25.34
N LYS A 128 8.46 9.42 -25.86
CA LYS A 128 8.96 10.54 -25.02
C LYS A 128 7.88 11.13 -24.12
N LEU A 129 6.67 11.31 -24.63
CA LEU A 129 5.54 11.80 -23.84
C LEU A 129 5.14 10.76 -22.78
N GLN A 130 5.05 9.48 -23.14
CA GLN A 130 4.71 8.40 -22.20
C GLN A 130 5.76 8.25 -21.10
N ILE A 131 7.06 8.27 -21.44
CA ILE A 131 8.17 8.26 -20.47
C ILE A 131 8.04 9.43 -19.49
N LYS A 132 7.68 10.64 -19.97
CA LYS A 132 7.44 11.79 -19.10
C LYS A 132 6.25 11.56 -18.17
N CYS A 133 5.15 11.01 -18.68
CA CYS A 133 3.98 10.67 -17.88
C CYS A 133 4.30 9.61 -16.81
N PHE A 134 4.95 8.52 -17.19
CA PHE A 134 5.36 7.46 -16.26
C PHE A 134 6.36 7.95 -15.22
N ASN A 135 7.31 8.81 -15.59
CA ASN A 135 8.23 9.43 -14.63
C ASN A 135 7.49 10.28 -13.59
N ASN A 136 6.50 11.06 -14.02
CA ASN A 136 5.70 11.87 -13.10
C ASN A 136 4.86 10.98 -12.17
N ALA A 137 4.23 9.93 -12.71
CA ALA A 137 3.50 8.95 -11.92
C ALA A 137 4.41 8.23 -10.93
N TYR A 138 5.61 7.84 -11.34
CA TYR A 138 6.63 7.21 -10.49
C TYR A 138 7.04 8.11 -9.33
N LYS A 139 7.33 9.39 -9.59
CA LYS A 139 7.71 10.36 -8.55
C LYS A 139 6.59 10.54 -7.53
N GLU A 140 5.35 10.67 -8.00
CA GLU A 140 4.20 10.81 -7.11
C GLU A 140 3.94 9.54 -6.29
N GLU A 141 4.01 8.37 -6.92
CA GLU A 141 3.81 7.10 -6.22
C GLU A 141 4.92 6.85 -5.18
N LYS A 142 6.17 7.21 -5.51
CA LYS A 142 7.29 7.17 -4.55
C LYS A 142 7.07 8.10 -3.37
N ARG A 143 6.66 9.36 -3.61
CA ARG A 143 6.33 10.30 -2.54
C ARG A 143 5.22 9.74 -1.62
N ARG A 144 4.21 9.08 -2.20
CA ARG A 144 3.14 8.47 -1.42
C ARG A 144 3.60 7.24 -0.64
N LEU A 145 4.52 6.46 -1.19
CA LEU A 145 5.16 5.35 -0.51
C LEU A 145 5.92 5.85 0.72
N ASP A 146 6.76 6.88 0.57
CA ASP A 146 7.54 7.46 1.67
C ASP A 146 6.63 7.89 2.83
N ILE A 147 5.51 8.58 2.52
CA ILE A 147 4.52 8.98 3.53
C ILE A 147 3.88 7.75 4.22
N ALA A 148 3.56 6.71 3.46
CA ALA A 148 2.96 5.50 4.01
C ALA A 148 3.95 4.74 4.92
N GLU A 149 5.23 4.72 4.57
CA GLU A 149 6.31 4.14 5.38
C GLU A 149 6.52 4.92 6.68
N GLU A 150 6.53 6.26 6.63
CA GLU A 150 6.60 7.11 7.81
C GLU A 150 5.41 6.87 8.75
N GLN A 151 4.19 6.81 8.19
CA GLN A 151 2.99 6.47 8.96
C GLN A 151 3.10 5.10 9.60
N LEU A 152 3.55 4.09 8.87
CA LEU A 152 3.75 2.73 9.38
C LEU A 152 4.78 2.70 10.51
N ALA A 153 5.90 3.42 10.38
CA ALA A 153 6.92 3.52 11.41
C ALA A 153 6.36 4.16 12.70
N SER A 154 5.55 5.22 12.57
CA SER A 154 4.90 5.88 13.70
C SER A 154 3.93 4.95 14.45
N LEU A 155 3.10 4.20 13.72
CA LEU A 155 2.16 3.23 14.29
C LEU A 155 2.88 2.06 14.95
N THR A 156 3.93 1.56 14.32
CA THR A 156 4.74 0.46 14.87
C THR A 156 5.40 0.87 16.18
N THR A 157 5.91 2.10 16.25
CA THR A 157 6.49 2.68 17.48
C THR A 157 5.42 2.80 18.58
N ARG A 158 4.24 3.35 18.26
CA ARG A 158 3.11 3.47 19.20
C ARG A 158 2.68 2.10 19.74
N LEU A 159 2.54 1.12 18.86
CA LEU A 159 2.22 -0.26 19.21
C LEU A 159 3.27 -0.87 20.14
N GLY A 160 4.55 -0.66 19.86
CA GLY A 160 5.66 -1.12 20.69
C GLY A 160 5.59 -0.59 22.12
N ILE A 161 5.30 0.71 22.28
CA ILE A 161 5.11 1.34 23.59
C ILE A 161 3.92 0.72 24.33
N LEU A 162 2.80 0.50 23.65
CA LEU A 162 1.61 -0.10 24.23
C LEU A 162 1.84 -1.55 24.68
N LYS A 163 2.58 -2.33 23.88
CA LYS A 163 2.98 -3.70 24.23
C LYS A 163 3.92 -3.71 25.44
N LYS A 164 4.93 -2.84 25.49
CA LYS A 164 5.86 -2.75 26.63
C LYS A 164 5.14 -2.45 27.94
N ARG A 165 4.23 -1.46 27.93
CA ARG A 165 3.35 -1.15 29.08
C ARG A 165 2.39 -2.31 29.45
N LYS A 166 2.09 -3.23 28.54
CA LYS A 166 1.31 -4.43 28.83
C LYS A 166 2.14 -5.43 29.64
N PHE A 167 3.38 -5.68 29.22
CA PHE A 167 4.32 -6.57 29.91
C PHE A 167 4.68 -6.09 31.32
N GLU A 168 5.05 -4.82 31.49
CA GLU A 168 5.42 -4.24 32.81
C GLU A 168 4.29 -4.36 33.85
N LEU A 169 3.02 -4.39 33.43
CA LEU A 169 1.89 -4.57 34.36
C LEU A 169 1.54 -6.03 34.66
N GLN A 170 2.00 -6.98 33.84
CA GLN A 170 1.88 -8.41 34.13
C GLN A 170 2.95 -8.81 35.15
N GLU A 171 4.17 -8.29 35.01
CA GLU A 171 5.28 -8.54 35.93
C GLU A 171 5.04 -7.93 37.32
N ASN A 172 4.37 -6.76 37.42
CA ASN A 172 3.96 -6.15 38.70
C ASN A 172 2.72 -6.82 39.35
N GLN A 173 2.21 -7.91 38.79
CA GLN A 173 1.04 -8.65 39.31
C GLN A 173 1.35 -10.09 39.73
N GLU A 174 2.55 -10.59 39.43
CA GLU A 174 3.11 -11.83 39.95
C GLU A 174 3.95 -11.55 41.20
#